data_AF-A0A962S5R1-F1
#
_entry.id   AF-A0A962S5R1-F1
#
_cell.length_a   1.000
_cell.length_b   1.000
_cell.length_c   1.000
_cell.angle_alpha   90.00
_cell.angle_beta   90.00
_cell.angle_gamma   90.00
#
_symmetry.space_group_name_H-M   'P 1'
#
loop_
_entity.id
_entity.type
_entity.pdbx_description
1 polymer ?
#
loop_
_entity_poly.entity_id
_entity_poly.type
_entity_poly.pdbx_seq_one_letter_code
_entity_poly.pdbx_strand_id
1 'polypeptide(L)' 'MDFVRGQFPQTRMRRNRWDDWSRRLVAENRLSADDFIWPVFVIEGDNLRQPIES' A
#
# COMPACT_ATOMS: atom_id res chain seq x y z
N MET A 1 13.98 -21.98 12.81
CA MET A 1 12.91 -21.75 13.80
C MET A 1 11.60 -21.92 13.05
N ASP A 2 11.02 -23.11 13.11
CA ASP A 2 9.78 -23.39 12.39
C ASP A 2 8.62 -22.71 13.12
N PHE A 3 8.07 -21.65 12.54
CA PHE A 3 6.84 -21.05 13.01
C PHE A 3 5.71 -22.05 12.75
N VAL A 4 5.39 -22.85 13.77
CA VAL A 4 4.28 -23.81 13.70
C VAL A 4 2.97 -23.01 13.60
N ARG A 5 2.50 -22.80 12.38
CA ARG A 5 1.10 -22.42 12.13
C ARG A 5 0.24 -23.59 12.58
N GLY A 6 -0.84 -23.35 13.32
CA GLY A 6 -1.73 -24.43 13.76
C GLY A 6 -2.30 -25.21 12.58
N GLN A 7 -2.63 -26.49 12.79
CA GLN A 7 -3.16 -27.33 11.73
C GLN A 7 -4.60 -26.96 11.36
N PHE A 8 -4.98 -27.22 10.11
CA PHE A 8 -6.39 -27.22 9.73
C PHE A 8 -7.11 -28.36 10.46
N PRO A 9 -8.35 -28.19 10.95
CA PRO A 9 -9.23 -27.03 10.81
C PRO A 9 -9.09 -25.97 11.91
N GLN A 10 -8.19 -26.16 12.88
CA GLN A 10 -8.03 -25.31 14.05
C GLN A 10 -7.56 -23.90 13.66
N THR A 11 -6.55 -23.81 12.79
CA THR A 11 -6.14 -22.54 12.17
C THR A 11 -6.65 -22.46 10.73
N ARG A 12 -7.41 -21.41 10.42
CA ARG A 12 -7.92 -21.11 9.08
C ARG A 12 -7.61 -19.66 8.75
N MET A 13 -6.57 -19.43 7.95
CA MET A 13 -6.14 -18.07 7.56
C MET A 13 -7.24 -17.29 6.81
N ARG A 14 -8.23 -17.98 6.24
CA ARG A 14 -9.39 -17.35 5.60
C ARG A 14 -10.32 -16.62 6.57
N ARG A 15 -10.28 -16.92 7.89
CA ARG A 15 -11.10 -16.24 8.89
C ARG A 15 -10.83 -14.73 8.92
N ASN A 16 -9.56 -14.34 8.97
CA ASN A 16 -9.15 -12.92 8.92
C ASN A 16 -9.38 -12.24 7.56
N ARG A 17 -9.82 -13.00 6.55
CA ARG A 17 -10.08 -12.49 5.19
C ARG A 17 -11.56 -12.39 4.86
N TRP A 18 -12.44 -12.83 5.76
CA TRP A 18 -13.88 -12.92 5.53
C TRP A 18 -14.50 -11.52 5.44
N ASP A 19 -14.37 -10.73 6.49
CA ASP A 19 -14.94 -9.37 6.56
C ASP A 19 -13.91 -8.28 6.33
N ASP A 20 -14.36 -7.13 5.83
CA ASP A 20 -13.51 -5.96 5.59
C ASP A 20 -12.83 -5.44 6.85
N TRP A 21 -13.59 -5.29 7.93
CA TRP A 21 -13.05 -4.82 9.21
C TRP A 21 -11.92 -5.74 9.73
N SER A 22 -12.07 -7.06 9.53
CA SER A 22 -11.08 -8.04 9.97
C SER A 22 -9.78 -7.94 9.16
N ARG A 23 -9.89 -7.71 7.84
CA ARG A 23 -8.73 -7.46 6.97
C ARG A 23 -8.02 -6.17 7.34
N ARG A 24 -8.77 -5.10 7.63
CA ARG A 24 -8.21 -3.82 8.07
C ARG A 24 -7.50 -3.93 9.42
N LEU A 25 -8.03 -4.73 10.34
CA LEU A 25 -7.42 -4.95 11.67
C LEU A 25 -6.06 -5.66 11.57
N VAL A 26 -5.89 -6.58 10.62
CA VAL A 26 -4.65 -7.38 10.48
C VAL A 26 -3.73 -6.91 9.35
N ALA A 27 -4.03 -5.80 8.68
CA ALA A 27 -3.22 -5.29 7.59
C ALA A 27 -1.84 -4.87 8.10
N GLU A 28 -0.78 -5.42 7.52
CA GLU A 28 0.60 -5.15 7.94
C GLU A 28 1.12 -3.79 7.46
N ASN A 29 0.61 -3.30 6.33
CA ASN A 29 1.07 -2.08 5.69
C ASN A 29 -0.13 -1.17 5.35
N ARG A 30 0.10 0.13 5.40
CA ARG A 30 -0.84 1.16 4.95
C ARG A 30 -0.06 2.20 4.16
N LEU A 31 -0.59 2.57 3.00
CA LEU A 31 -0.09 3.69 2.21
C LEU A 31 -0.91 4.95 2.51
N SER A 32 -0.24 6.09 2.54
CA SER A 32 -0.81 7.39 2.85
C SER A 32 -0.14 8.50 2.05
N ALA A 33 -0.70 9.71 2.10
CA ALA A 33 -0.09 10.86 1.44
C ALA A 33 1.31 11.20 1.98
N ASP A 34 1.58 10.84 3.23
CA ASP A 34 2.88 11.06 3.90
C ASP A 34 4.01 10.21 3.29
N ASP A 35 3.65 9.15 2.56
CA ASP A 35 4.60 8.24 1.92
C ASP A 35 5.00 8.70 0.51
N PHE A 36 4.38 9.77 0.00
CA PHE A 36 4.58 10.23 -1.39
C PHE A 36 5.52 11.43 -1.48
N ILE A 37 6.35 11.41 -2.52
CA ILE A 37 7.13 12.55 -3.00
C ILE A 37 6.55 12.94 -4.36
N TRP A 38 6.24 14.23 -4.55
CA TRP A 38 5.79 14.76 -5.84
C TRP A 38 6.95 15.46 -6.56
N PRO A 39 7.63 14.78 -7.49
CA PRO A 39 8.67 15.41 -8.30
C PRO A 39 8.04 16.38 -9.30
N VAL A 40 8.67 17.55 -9.46
CA VAL A 40 8.26 18.58 -10.40
C VAL A 40 9.46 19.04 -11.23
N PHE A 41 9.22 19.32 -12.51
CA PHE A 41 10.21 19.90 -13.41
C PHE A 41 10.02 21.42 -13.47
N VAL A 42 11.11 22.18 -13.34
CA VAL A 42 11.10 23.65 -13.35
C VAL A 42 11.85 24.16 -14.56
N ILE A 43 11.27 25.14 -15.24
CA ILE A 43 11.87 25.86 -16.37
C ILE A 43 11.73 27.36 -16.12
N GLU A 44 12.67 28.16 -16.66
CA GLU A 44 12.61 29.62 -16.58
C GLU A 44 11.55 30.20 -17.52
N GLY A 45 10.84 31.25 -17.07
CA GLY A 45 9.85 31.99 -17.85
C GLY A 45 8.52 32.18 -17.13
N ASP A 46 7.62 32.99 -17.69
CA ASP A 46 6.29 33.24 -17.12
C ASP A 46 5.21 32.43 -17.85
N ASN A 47 4.36 31.76 -17.07
CA ASN A 47 3.23 30.96 -17.54
C ASN A 47 3.58 29.93 -18.64
N LEU A 48 4.78 29.36 -18.60
CA LEU A 48 5.24 28.34 -19.55
C LEU A 48 4.91 26.93 -19.07
N ARG A 49 4.52 26.06 -20.02
CA ARG A 49 4.35 24.61 -19.82
C ARG A 49 4.91 23.90 -21.04
N GLN A 50 5.77 22.92 -20.81
CA GLN A 50 6.39 22.12 -21.86
C GLN A 50 6.00 20.65 -21.65
N PRO A 51 5.35 19.99 -22.63
CA PRO A 51 5.13 18.55 -22.60
C PRO A 51 6.46 17.80 -22.59
N ILE A 52 6.52 16.70 -21.86
CA ILE A 52 7.66 15.79 -21.86
C ILE A 52 7.30 14.62 -22.76
N GLU A 53 7.93 14.52 -23.93
CA GLU A 53 7.86 13.32 -24.76
C GLU A 53 8.66 12.20 -24.09
N SER A 54 8.14 10.96 -24.15
CA SER A 54 8.71 9.79 -23.49
C SER A 54 9.62 8.99 -24.40
#